data_AF-A0A947A9C8-F1
#
_entry.id   AF-A0A947A9C8-F1
#
_cell.length_a   1.000
_cell.length_b   1.000
_cell.length_c   1.000
_cell.angle_alpha   90.00
_cell.angle_beta   90.00
_cell.angle_gamma   90.00
#
_symmetry.space_group_name_H-M   'P 1'
#
loop_
_entity.id
_entity.type
_entity.pdbx_description
1 polymer ?
#
loop_
_entity_poly.entity_id
_entity_poly.type
_entity_poly.pdbx_seq_one_letter_code
_entity_poly.pdbx_strand_id
1 'polypeptide(L)'
;AKAIMTQQKPLFGSVVDGEDLMACFGLDQSNLIDRMPVQIVSTGVPFLIAPVKTMAILKHVQVNRPLFQSLLTRLEVSAVYMFCLEGFEQDSDAHGRLLTFAEGPEDPFTGSAVGCMGSYIAYHGLRTGPIYKVEQGHLLGRPGTGTVEIIGSADNIESVRVGGCAVRTMDGFMYCQ
;
A
#
# COMPACT_ATOMS: atom_id res chain seq x y z
N ALA A 1 17.76 8.49 13.54
CA ALA A 1 17.93 9.32 12.32
C ALA A 1 16.81 8.98 11.35
N LYS A 2 16.26 9.98 10.64
CA LYS A 2 15.23 9.76 9.62
C LYS A 2 15.90 9.36 8.30
N ALA A 3 15.49 8.24 7.72
CA ALA A 3 15.90 7.84 6.38
C ALA A 3 14.84 8.28 5.38
N ILE A 4 15.25 8.76 4.21
CA ILE A 4 14.35 9.15 3.11
C ILE A 4 14.90 8.51 1.83
N MET A 5 14.04 7.80 1.12
CA MET A 5 14.33 7.25 -0.20
C MET A 5 13.50 7.99 -1.25
N THR A 6 14.11 8.30 -2.40
CA THR A 6 13.37 8.79 -3.57
C THR A 6 13.08 7.61 -4.47
N GLN A 7 11.81 7.41 -4.80
CA GLN A 7 11.30 6.41 -5.73
C GLN A 7 11.05 7.05 -7.10
N GLN A 8 10.85 6.21 -8.10
CA GLN A 8 10.67 6.67 -9.48
C GLN A 8 9.35 7.41 -9.67
N LYS A 9 9.24 8.14 -10.79
CA LYS A 9 7.97 8.68 -11.28
C LYS A 9 6.91 7.58 -11.30
N PRO A 10 5.71 7.78 -10.71
CA PRO A 10 4.69 6.76 -10.72
C PRO A 10 4.18 6.50 -12.14
N LEU A 11 3.99 5.23 -12.46
CA LEU A 11 3.28 4.74 -13.63
C LEU A 11 1.93 4.19 -13.19
N PHE A 12 0.86 4.75 -13.77
CA PHE A 12 -0.51 4.32 -13.55
C PHE A 12 -0.91 3.38 -14.69
N GLY A 13 -1.03 2.10 -14.36
CA GLY A 13 -1.39 1.03 -15.29
C GLY A 13 -2.89 0.79 -15.35
N SER A 14 -3.23 -0.43 -15.75
CA SER A 14 -4.61 -0.88 -15.94
C SER A 14 -5.46 -0.71 -14.68
N VAL A 15 -6.68 -0.23 -14.89
CA VAL A 15 -7.77 -0.31 -13.92
C VAL A 15 -8.36 -1.71 -14.00
N VAL A 16 -8.61 -2.32 -12.85
CA VAL A 16 -9.14 -3.67 -12.71
C VAL A 16 -10.54 -3.58 -12.11
N ASP A 17 -11.40 -4.54 -12.46
CA ASP A 17 -12.68 -4.68 -11.81
C ASP A 17 -12.51 -4.91 -10.29
N GLY A 18 -13.19 -4.09 -9.51
CA GLY A 18 -13.20 -4.21 -8.06
C GLY A 18 -13.92 -5.46 -7.59
N GLU A 19 -14.89 -5.97 -8.35
CA GLU A 19 -15.68 -7.14 -7.97
C GLU A 19 -14.79 -8.40 -7.87
N ASP A 20 -13.98 -8.67 -8.90
CA ASP A 20 -13.00 -9.77 -8.93
C ASP A 20 -12.07 -9.72 -7.71
N LEU A 21 -11.58 -8.52 -7.37
CA LEU A 21 -10.67 -8.34 -6.25
C LEU A 21 -11.38 -8.56 -4.90
N MET A 22 -12.56 -7.96 -4.71
CA MET A 22 -13.28 -8.06 -3.44
C MET A 22 -13.74 -9.50 -3.18
N ALA A 23 -14.12 -10.25 -4.22
CA ALA A 23 -14.45 -11.68 -4.11
C ALA A 23 -13.28 -12.52 -3.58
N CYS A 24 -12.02 -12.15 -3.86
CA CYS A 24 -10.84 -12.80 -3.29
C CYS A 24 -10.75 -12.64 -1.76
N PHE A 25 -11.49 -11.70 -1.18
CA PHE A 25 -11.47 -11.41 0.25
C PHE A 25 -12.81 -11.65 0.96
N GLY A 26 -13.81 -12.18 0.24
CA GLY A 26 -15.19 -12.31 0.76
C GLY A 26 -15.85 -10.97 1.03
N LEU A 27 -15.44 -9.92 0.30
CA LEU A 27 -15.96 -8.56 0.39
C LEU A 27 -16.83 -8.24 -0.83
N ASP A 28 -17.57 -7.14 -0.73
CA ASP A 28 -18.38 -6.59 -1.81
C ASP A 28 -17.72 -5.35 -2.42
N GLN A 29 -17.97 -5.07 -3.71
CA GLN A 29 -17.43 -3.89 -4.38
C GLN A 29 -17.81 -2.58 -3.66
N SER A 30 -18.97 -2.53 -2.99
CA SER A 30 -19.40 -1.39 -2.18
C SER A 30 -18.50 -1.10 -0.98
N ASN A 31 -17.58 -2.00 -0.63
CA ASN A 31 -16.55 -1.77 0.38
C ASN A 31 -15.40 -0.88 -0.12
N LEU A 32 -15.23 -0.70 -1.42
CA LEU A 32 -14.28 0.24 -2.01
C LEU A 32 -14.75 1.70 -1.81
N ILE A 33 -13.81 2.65 -1.75
CA ILE A 33 -14.15 4.08 -1.75
C ILE A 33 -14.95 4.39 -3.03
N ASP A 34 -16.06 5.12 -2.88
CA ASP A 34 -16.97 5.36 -3.98
C ASP A 34 -16.26 6.07 -5.15
N ARG A 35 -16.51 5.57 -6.37
CA ARG A 35 -15.95 6.09 -7.63
C ARG A 35 -14.43 5.99 -7.76
N MET A 36 -13.74 5.28 -6.86
CA MET A 36 -12.31 5.08 -6.94
C MET A 36 -11.97 3.74 -7.63
N PRO A 37 -11.08 3.74 -8.63
CA PRO A 37 -10.69 2.51 -9.31
C PRO A 37 -9.78 1.63 -8.43
N VAL A 38 -9.84 0.32 -8.63
CA VAL A 38 -8.72 -0.55 -8.27
C VAL A 38 -7.71 -0.47 -9.43
N GLN A 39 -6.45 -0.11 -9.14
CA GLN A 39 -5.52 0.24 -10.21
C GLN A 39 -4.10 -0.24 -9.95
N ILE A 40 -3.43 -0.74 -10.99
CA ILE A 40 -2.00 -1.05 -10.92
C ILE A 40 -1.21 0.26 -10.88
N VAL A 41 -0.36 0.44 -9.87
CA VAL A 41 0.53 1.59 -9.74
C VAL A 41 1.95 1.09 -9.46
N SER A 42 2.94 1.71 -10.09
CA SER A 42 4.35 1.40 -9.89
C SER A 42 5.18 2.67 -9.68
N THR A 43 5.98 2.71 -8.62
CA THR A 43 7.08 3.67 -8.42
C THR A 43 8.45 2.99 -8.57
N GLY A 44 8.47 1.84 -9.26
CA GLY A 44 9.63 0.96 -9.47
C GLY A 44 9.26 -0.52 -9.31
N VAL A 45 8.30 -0.83 -8.43
CA VAL A 45 7.68 -2.16 -8.28
C VAL A 45 6.17 -1.99 -8.41
N PRO A 46 5.49 -2.73 -9.30
CA PRO A 46 4.05 -2.60 -9.50
C PRO A 46 3.26 -3.31 -8.39
N PHE A 47 2.22 -2.65 -7.91
CA PHE A 47 1.24 -3.17 -6.98
C PHE A 47 -0.17 -2.85 -7.47
N LEU A 48 -1.12 -3.75 -7.20
CA LEU A 48 -2.53 -3.42 -7.37
C LEU A 48 -3.00 -2.62 -6.15
N ILE A 49 -3.38 -1.36 -6.34
CA ILE A 49 -3.81 -0.47 -5.27
C ILE A 49 -5.32 -0.53 -5.14
N ALA A 50 -5.81 -0.77 -3.92
CA ALA A 50 -7.23 -0.96 -3.63
C ALA A 50 -7.68 -0.09 -2.44
N PRO A 51 -8.40 1.03 -2.68
CA PRO A 51 -8.92 1.89 -1.63
C PRO A 51 -10.23 1.35 -1.04
N VAL A 52 -10.25 0.97 0.23
CA VAL A 52 -11.46 0.58 0.98
C VAL A 52 -11.95 1.69 1.90
N LYS A 53 -13.25 1.68 2.19
CA LYS A 53 -13.93 2.76 2.92
C LYS A 53 -13.45 2.95 4.35
N THR A 54 -13.16 1.86 5.07
CA THR A 54 -12.94 1.92 6.53
C THR A 54 -11.84 0.97 7.00
N MET A 55 -11.25 1.29 8.14
CA MET A 55 -10.35 0.41 8.88
C MET A 55 -11.02 -0.91 9.28
N ALA A 56 -12.33 -0.88 9.56
CA ALA A 56 -13.09 -2.09 9.89
C ALA A 56 -13.04 -3.11 8.75
N ILE A 57 -13.11 -2.66 7.49
CA ILE A 57 -12.97 -3.55 6.32
C ILE A 57 -11.56 -4.15 6.30
N LEU A 58 -10.50 -3.34 6.41
CA LEU A 58 -9.11 -3.83 6.42
C LEU A 58 -8.84 -4.88 7.49
N LYS A 59 -9.43 -4.71 8.68
CA LYS A 59 -9.33 -5.64 9.81
C LYS A 59 -9.92 -7.02 9.53
N HIS A 60 -10.95 -7.10 8.69
CA HIS A 60 -11.70 -8.34 8.42
C HIS A 60 -11.30 -9.03 7.10
N VAL A 61 -10.35 -8.47 6.35
CA VAL A 61 -9.87 -9.10 5.11
C VAL A 61 -9.31 -10.50 5.39
N GLN A 62 -9.90 -11.50 4.71
CA GLN A 62 -9.50 -12.91 4.75
C GLN A 62 -9.18 -13.37 3.33
N VAL A 63 -7.98 -13.86 3.08
CA VAL A 63 -7.52 -14.18 1.72
C VAL A 63 -8.02 -15.55 1.27
N ASN A 64 -8.87 -15.59 0.24
CA ASN A 64 -9.13 -16.80 -0.55
C ASN A 64 -7.94 -17.06 -1.48
N ARG A 65 -6.96 -17.84 -0.99
CA ARG A 65 -5.66 -18.03 -1.67
C ARG A 65 -5.78 -18.51 -3.13
N PRO A 66 -6.58 -19.52 -3.50
CA PRO A 66 -6.71 -19.95 -4.89
C PRO A 66 -7.23 -18.86 -5.84
N LEU A 67 -8.29 -18.14 -5.43
CA LEU A 67 -8.83 -17.04 -6.25
C LEU A 67 -7.81 -15.92 -6.38
N PHE A 68 -7.17 -15.57 -5.26
CA PHE A 68 -6.22 -14.48 -5.19
C PHE A 68 -4.95 -14.75 -6.01
N GLN A 69 -4.39 -15.95 -5.93
CA GLN A 69 -3.27 -16.37 -6.77
C GLN A 69 -3.62 -16.30 -8.26
N SER A 70 -4.81 -16.77 -8.63
CA SER A 70 -5.28 -16.73 -10.03
C SER A 70 -5.40 -15.30 -10.54
N LEU A 71 -5.95 -14.40 -9.71
CA LEU A 71 -6.07 -12.98 -10.03
C LEU A 71 -4.71 -12.31 -10.20
N LEU A 72 -3.81 -12.47 -9.23
CA LEU A 72 -2.49 -11.84 -9.25
C LEU A 72 -1.61 -12.32 -10.40
N THR A 73 -1.68 -13.61 -10.72
CA THR A 73 -0.98 -14.20 -11.87
C THR A 73 -1.49 -13.62 -13.19
N ARG A 74 -2.82 -13.49 -13.35
CA ARG A 74 -3.44 -12.89 -14.54
C ARG A 74 -3.08 -11.42 -14.72
N LEU A 75 -2.94 -10.68 -13.62
CA LEU A 75 -2.59 -9.26 -13.63
C LEU A 75 -1.08 -9.00 -13.67
N GLU A 76 -0.26 -10.05 -13.57
CA GLU A 76 1.21 -9.97 -13.51
C GLU A 76 1.72 -9.05 -12.39
N VAL A 77 1.04 -9.03 -11.24
CA VAL A 77 1.45 -8.27 -10.04
C VAL A 77 1.63 -9.20 -8.85
N SER A 78 2.61 -8.92 -8.00
CA SER A 78 2.99 -9.82 -6.89
C SER A 78 2.13 -9.64 -5.63
N ALA A 79 1.49 -8.49 -5.47
CA ALA A 79 0.73 -8.16 -4.27
C ALA A 79 -0.34 -7.08 -4.53
N VAL A 80 -1.32 -7.05 -3.63
CA VAL A 80 -2.30 -5.96 -3.50
C VAL A 80 -1.93 -5.12 -2.31
N TYR A 81 -1.90 -3.80 -2.50
CA TYR A 81 -1.85 -2.86 -1.39
C TYR A 81 -3.26 -2.33 -1.14
N MET A 82 -3.93 -2.90 -0.14
CA MET A 82 -5.26 -2.48 0.26
C MET A 82 -5.15 -1.46 1.39
N PHE A 83 -5.83 -0.32 1.26
CA PHE A 83 -5.69 0.78 2.22
C PHE A 83 -7.00 1.50 2.49
N CYS A 84 -7.08 2.21 3.63
CA CYS A 84 -8.14 3.16 3.94
C CYS A 84 -7.53 4.51 4.36
N LEU A 85 -8.35 5.56 4.38
CA LEU A 85 -7.94 6.92 4.79
C LEU A 85 -8.12 7.18 6.30
N GLU A 86 -8.28 6.11 7.08
CA GLU A 86 -8.27 6.09 8.54
C GLU A 86 -6.91 5.56 9.03
N GLY A 87 -6.56 5.84 10.28
CA GLY A 87 -5.36 5.31 10.94
C GLY A 87 -5.61 4.97 12.41
N PHE A 88 -4.61 4.35 13.05
CA PHE A 88 -4.59 4.12 14.49
C PHE A 88 -4.26 5.40 15.26
N GLU A 89 -3.33 6.19 14.72
CA GLU A 89 -3.00 7.51 15.26
C GLU A 89 -3.95 8.59 14.67
N GLN A 90 -4.28 9.59 15.48
CA GLN A 90 -5.23 10.64 15.11
C GLN A 90 -4.76 11.48 13.91
N ASP A 91 -3.45 11.59 13.71
CA ASP A 91 -2.83 12.39 12.66
C ASP A 91 -2.34 11.56 11.47
N SER A 92 -2.74 10.29 11.37
CA SER A 92 -2.45 9.43 10.22
C SER A 92 -3.43 9.68 9.07
N ASP A 93 -2.90 9.80 7.86
CA ASP A 93 -3.68 10.08 6.65
C ASP A 93 -4.19 8.80 5.97
N ALA A 94 -3.49 7.67 6.18
CA ALA A 94 -3.85 6.37 5.61
C ALA A 94 -3.23 5.18 6.37
N HIS A 95 -3.92 4.06 6.31
CA HIS A 95 -3.43 2.76 6.80
C HIS A 95 -3.52 1.72 5.71
N GLY A 96 -2.44 0.98 5.49
CA GLY A 96 -2.34 -0.04 4.45
C GLY A 96 -2.07 -1.44 4.96
N ARG A 97 -2.28 -2.41 4.06
CA ARG A 97 -1.91 -3.82 4.19
C ARG A 97 -1.30 -4.31 2.87
N LEU A 98 -0.24 -5.11 2.95
CA LEU A 98 0.35 -5.76 1.78
C LEU A 98 -0.15 -7.21 1.69
N LEU A 99 -1.14 -7.46 0.85
CA LEU A 99 -1.75 -8.77 0.70
C LEU A 99 -1.07 -9.53 -0.43
N THR A 100 -0.58 -10.75 -0.13
CA THR A 100 0.02 -11.67 -1.12
C THR A 100 -0.62 -13.06 -1.01
N PHE A 101 -0.45 -13.90 -2.04
CA PHE A 101 -0.83 -15.32 -1.95
C PHE A 101 0.28 -16.20 -1.40
N ALA A 102 1.49 -15.66 -1.19
CA ALA A 102 2.65 -16.41 -0.70
C ALA A 102 2.40 -16.94 0.72
N GLU A 103 3.08 -18.03 1.07
CA GLU A 103 3.08 -18.54 2.43
C GLU A 103 3.98 -17.67 3.32
N GLY A 104 3.56 -17.50 4.58
CA GLY A 104 4.29 -16.70 5.57
C GLY A 104 3.50 -15.49 6.10
N PRO A 105 4.08 -14.78 7.08
CA PRO A 105 3.47 -13.58 7.64
C PRO A 105 3.47 -12.43 6.63
N GLU A 106 2.48 -11.56 6.75
CA GLU A 106 2.42 -10.30 6.01
C GLU A 106 3.60 -9.38 6.38
N ASP A 107 4.09 -8.62 5.40
CA ASP A 107 5.15 -7.63 5.62
C ASP A 107 4.60 -6.43 6.43
N PRO A 108 5.20 -6.08 7.58
CA PRO A 108 4.68 -5.02 8.45
C PRO A 108 4.81 -3.61 7.88
N PHE A 109 5.75 -3.35 6.97
CA PHE A 109 5.89 -2.04 6.36
C PHE A 109 6.61 -2.12 5.01
N THR A 110 5.87 -1.89 3.92
CA THR A 110 6.37 -2.09 2.56
C THR A 110 6.56 -0.76 1.86
N GLY A 111 7.77 -0.19 1.96
CA GLY A 111 8.07 1.16 1.46
C GLY A 111 7.76 1.37 -0.04
N SER A 112 7.97 0.35 -0.87
CA SER A 112 7.65 0.40 -2.31
C SER A 112 6.15 0.52 -2.58
N ALA A 113 5.33 -0.25 -1.85
CA ALA A 113 3.88 -0.21 -1.98
C ALA A 113 3.28 1.07 -1.37
N VAL A 114 3.85 1.55 -0.26
CA VAL A 114 3.52 2.83 0.37
C VAL A 114 3.68 4.01 -0.61
N GLY A 115 4.75 4.04 -1.40
CA GLY A 115 4.93 5.09 -2.41
C GLY A 115 3.92 5.01 -3.56
N CYS A 116 3.54 3.80 -3.97
CA CYS A 116 2.46 3.59 -4.94
C CYS A 116 1.10 4.07 -4.39
N MET A 117 0.79 3.76 -3.13
CA MET A 117 -0.42 4.26 -2.46
C MET A 117 -0.43 5.79 -2.34
N GLY A 118 0.66 6.43 -1.92
CA GLY A 118 0.71 7.89 -1.83
C GLY A 118 0.54 8.56 -3.20
N SER A 119 1.13 7.97 -4.25
CA SER A 119 0.91 8.43 -5.64
C SER A 119 -0.55 8.31 -6.05
N TYR A 120 -1.19 7.19 -5.71
CA TYR A 120 -2.61 6.94 -5.96
C TYR A 120 -3.49 7.97 -5.25
N ILE A 121 -3.22 8.24 -3.97
CA ILE A 121 -3.96 9.23 -3.18
C ILE A 121 -3.89 10.61 -3.81
N ALA A 122 -2.70 11.03 -4.25
CA ALA A 122 -2.50 12.33 -4.87
C ALA A 122 -3.19 12.42 -6.24
N TYR A 123 -2.96 11.43 -7.12
CA TYR A 123 -3.47 11.40 -8.48
C TYR A 123 -5.00 11.38 -8.53
N HIS A 124 -5.65 10.63 -7.63
CA HIS A 124 -7.11 10.55 -7.55
C HIS A 124 -7.74 11.59 -6.62
N GLY A 125 -6.95 12.52 -6.07
CA GLY A 125 -7.45 13.63 -5.25
C GLY A 125 -8.09 13.19 -3.93
N LEU A 126 -7.68 12.05 -3.37
CA LEU A 126 -8.24 11.51 -2.12
C LEU A 126 -7.84 12.31 -0.88
N ARG A 127 -6.68 12.98 -0.92
CA ARG A 127 -6.20 13.89 0.13
C ARG A 127 -5.48 15.07 -0.51
N THR A 128 -5.62 16.24 0.12
CA THR A 128 -4.92 17.46 -0.29
C THR A 128 -3.52 17.55 0.31
N GLY A 129 -2.63 18.26 -0.37
CA GLY A 129 -1.28 18.52 0.11
C GLY A 129 -0.27 17.46 -0.35
N PRO A 130 1.03 17.76 -0.27
CA PRO A 130 2.06 16.92 -0.84
C PRO A 130 2.59 15.84 0.11
N ILE A 131 2.28 15.90 1.41
CA ILE A 131 2.85 15.01 2.42
C ILE A 131 1.73 14.26 3.14
N TYR A 132 1.85 12.94 3.20
CA TYR A 132 0.92 12.04 3.90
C TYR A 132 1.66 11.25 4.98
N LYS A 133 1.09 11.17 6.18
CA LYS A 133 1.49 10.25 7.24
C LYS A 133 0.78 8.92 7.03
N VAL A 134 1.53 7.84 7.06
CA VAL A 134 1.03 6.53 6.65
C VAL A 134 1.43 5.45 7.65
N GLU A 135 0.55 4.48 7.80
CA GLU A 135 0.73 3.36 8.70
C GLU A 135 0.61 2.02 7.96
N GLN A 136 1.33 1.02 8.46
CA GLN A 136 1.16 -0.38 8.08
C GLN A 136 1.51 -1.27 9.28
N GLY A 137 1.08 -2.53 9.28
CA GLY A 137 1.56 -3.55 10.21
C GLY A 137 1.01 -3.47 11.65
N HIS A 138 0.18 -2.48 11.98
CA HIS A 138 -0.45 -2.40 13.32
C HIS A 138 -1.37 -3.58 13.57
N LEU A 139 -2.08 -4.03 12.52
CA LEU A 139 -2.91 -5.24 12.55
C LEU A 139 -2.11 -6.54 12.70
N LEU A 140 -0.79 -6.48 12.53
CA LEU A 140 0.13 -7.61 12.69
C LEU A 140 0.89 -7.56 14.02
N GLY A 141 0.61 -6.59 14.89
CA GLY A 141 1.38 -6.34 16.12
C GLY A 141 2.80 -5.83 15.86
N ARG A 142 3.08 -5.34 14.65
CA ARG A 142 4.38 -4.84 14.21
C ARG A 142 4.18 -3.46 13.56
N PRO A 143 3.79 -2.44 14.34
CA PRO A 143 3.42 -1.14 13.80
C PRO A 143 4.61 -0.46 13.10
N GLY A 144 4.40 -0.09 11.85
CA GLY A 144 5.30 0.77 11.08
C GLY A 144 4.60 2.07 10.72
N THR A 145 5.33 3.18 10.85
CA THR A 145 4.88 4.51 10.47
C THR A 145 5.87 5.15 9.50
N GLY A 146 5.37 5.94 8.56
CA GLY A 146 6.20 6.65 7.60
C GLY A 146 5.53 7.91 7.07
N THR A 147 6.27 8.60 6.21
CA THR A 147 5.78 9.76 5.46
C THR A 147 5.96 9.51 3.98
N VAL A 148 4.95 9.81 3.17
CA VAL A 148 5.08 9.90 1.72
C VAL A 148 5.02 11.37 1.33
N GLU A 149 6.00 11.84 0.56
CA GLU A 149 6.05 13.17 -0.01
C GLU A 149 5.99 13.08 -1.54
N ILE A 150 5.02 13.75 -2.14
CA ILE A 150 4.80 13.84 -3.58
C ILE A 150 5.59 15.03 -4.11
N ILE A 151 6.47 14.78 -5.08
CA ILE A 151 7.25 15.81 -5.75
C ILE A 151 6.60 16.10 -7.10
N GLY A 152 6.17 17.34 -7.31
CA GLY A 152 5.40 17.76 -8.47
C GLY A 152 3.95 18.10 -8.11
N SER A 153 3.06 18.05 -9.10
CA SER A 153 1.62 18.27 -8.92
C SER A 153 0.86 16.93 -9.01
N ALA A 154 -0.40 16.90 -8.58
CA ALA A 154 -1.24 15.70 -8.71
C ALA A 154 -1.33 15.20 -10.16
N ASP A 155 -1.41 16.12 -11.12
CA ASP A 155 -1.53 15.81 -12.56
C ASP A 155 -0.18 15.48 -13.22
N ASN A 156 0.94 15.84 -12.57
CA ASN A 156 2.29 15.53 -13.03
C ASN A 156 3.21 15.29 -11.85
N ILE A 157 3.09 14.10 -11.27
CA ILE A 157 4.00 13.62 -10.22
C ILE A 157 5.34 13.28 -10.89
N GLU A 158 6.43 13.89 -10.42
CA GLU A 158 7.78 13.70 -10.96
C GLU A 158 8.54 12.60 -10.22
N SER A 159 8.35 12.53 -8.90
CA SER A 159 8.90 11.48 -8.04
C SER A 159 8.15 11.41 -6.72
N VAL A 160 8.46 10.38 -5.94
CA VAL A 160 7.85 10.15 -4.63
C VAL A 160 8.94 9.90 -3.62
N ARG A 161 8.89 10.56 -2.47
CA ARG A 161 9.82 10.30 -1.37
C ARG A 161 9.11 9.56 -0.26
N VAL A 162 9.68 8.43 0.15
CA VAL A 162 9.20 7.66 1.30
C VAL A 162 10.20 7.80 2.43
N GLY A 163 9.74 8.29 3.56
CA GLY A 163 10.54 8.55 4.74
C GLY A 163 10.07 7.77 5.95
N GLY A 164 11.00 7.40 6.81
CA GLY A 164 10.71 6.67 8.05
C GLY A 164 11.87 6.74 9.03
N CYS A 165 11.60 6.30 10.27
CA CYS A 165 12.62 6.14 11.29
C CYS A 165 12.90 4.65 11.50
N ALA A 166 14.15 4.32 11.78
CA ALA A 166 14.54 2.97 12.16
C ALA A 166 15.19 3.00 13.55
N VAL A 167 15.03 1.89 14.28
CA VAL A 167 15.69 1.66 15.56
C VAL A 167 16.59 0.44 15.39
N ARG A 168 17.85 0.55 15.80
CA ARG A 168 18.78 -0.58 15.79
C ARG A 168 18.36 -1.55 16.90
N THR A 169 17.97 -2.77 16.52
CA THR A 169 17.55 -3.81 17.47
C THR A 169 18.66 -4.81 17.78
N MET A 170 19.56 -5.08 16.83
CA MET A 170 20.69 -5.99 16.98
C MET A 170 21.84 -5.56 16.05
N ASP A 171 23.08 -5.85 16.44
CA ASP A 171 24.26 -5.79 15.59
C ASP A 171 25.16 -7.00 15.86
N GLY A 172 25.96 -7.40 14.87
CA GLY A 172 26.82 -8.59 14.95
C GLY A 172 27.67 -8.80 13.69
N PHE A 173 28.51 -9.82 13.71
CA PHE A 173 29.39 -10.20 12.60
C PHE A 173 28.98 -11.56 12.03
N MET A 174 28.98 -11.67 10.70
CA MET A 174 28.83 -12.94 9.99
C MET A 174 30.19 -13.33 9.40
N TYR A 175 30.74 -14.46 9.83
CA TYR A 175 31.98 -15.01 9.29
C TYR A 175 31.62 -16.09 8.27
N CYS A 176 31.96 -15.86 7.01
CA CYS A 176 31.84 -16.87 5.96
C CYS A 176 33.13 -17.70 5.92
N GLN A 177 33.01 -19.03 5.85
CA GLN A 177 34.12 -19.95 5.61
C GLN A 177 34.39 -20.12 4.12
#